data_AF-A0A067EZ22-F1
#
_entry.id   AF-A0A067EZ22-F1
#
_cell.length_a   1.000
_cell.length_b   1.000
_cell.length_c   1.000
_cell.angle_alpha   90.00
_cell.angle_beta   90.00
_cell.angle_gamma   90.00
#
_symmetry.space_group_name_H-M   'P 1'
#
loop_
_entity.id
_entity.type
_entity.pdbx_description
1 polymer ?
#
loop_
_entity_poly.entity_id
_entity_poly.type
_entity_poly.pdbx_seq_one_letter_code
_entity_poly.pdbx_strand_id
1 'polypeptide(L)'
;MAQVVATRSIQSSFMCPASGSAQERASEKLKPSSFASTVLSREEKKRVTLVRKSTKISAQKATRVEPEVVPVSPEDVPKRDGEFQHFGGLQQLGDTSVSMWTKPTVRRKTKIVCTIGPSTNTREMIWKLAEAGMNVARLNMSHGDHASHQKVIDLVKEYNAQSKDNVIAIMLDTKGPEVRSGDLPQPITLTSGQEFTFTIQRGVGSAECVSVNYDDFVNDVEVGDMLLVDGGMMSLLVKSKTEDSVKCEVVDGGELKSRRHLNVRGKSATLPSITEKDWDDIKFGVDNKVDFYAVSFVKDAQVVHELKNYLKSCGADIHVIVKIESADSIPNLHSIITASDGAMVARGDLGAELPIEEVPLLQEEIIRTCRSMGKAVIVATNMLESMIVHPTPTRAEVSDIAIAVREGADAVMLSGETAHGKFPLKAVKVMHTVSLRTEATITGGAMPPNLGQAFKNHMSEMFAYHATMMSNTLGTSIVVFTRTGFMAILLSHYRPSGTIFAFTNE
;
A
#
# COMPACT_ATOMS: atom_id res chain seq x y z
N MET A 1 -9.91 64.95 -32.17
CA MET A 1 -10.41 65.65 -30.96
C MET A 1 -10.89 64.58 -29.99
N ALA A 2 -10.36 64.34 -28.78
CA ALA A 2 -9.07 64.65 -28.15
C ALA A 2 -8.75 63.40 -27.25
N GLN A 3 -7.53 62.86 -27.09
CA GLN A 3 -6.41 63.33 -26.24
C GLN A 3 -6.89 63.93 -24.88
N VAL A 4 -6.35 63.62 -23.70
CA VAL A 4 -4.97 63.42 -23.21
C VAL A 4 -4.97 62.29 -22.14
N VAL A 5 -4.01 61.36 -21.90
CA VAL A 5 -2.59 61.11 -22.24
C VAL A 5 -1.54 61.52 -21.18
N ALA A 6 -0.96 60.52 -20.49
CA ALA A 6 0.29 60.59 -19.67
C ALA A 6 0.20 61.37 -18.32
N THR A 7 1.14 61.28 -17.35
CA THR A 7 2.51 60.72 -17.33
C THR A 7 2.96 60.27 -15.91
N ARG A 8 4.07 59.51 -15.83
CA ARG A 8 4.85 59.17 -14.60
C ARG A 8 5.64 60.39 -14.05
N SER A 9 6.12 60.32 -12.79
CA SER A 9 7.56 60.06 -12.43
C SER A 9 8.17 60.85 -11.24
N ILE A 10 9.31 60.31 -10.74
CA ILE A 10 10.47 60.96 -10.05
C ILE A 10 10.57 60.96 -8.49
N GLN A 11 11.51 60.12 -8.00
CA GLN A 11 12.60 60.28 -6.98
C GLN A 11 12.39 61.15 -5.72
N SER A 12 12.75 60.68 -4.50
CA SER A 12 14.13 60.59 -3.94
C SER A 12 14.01 59.97 -2.52
N SER A 13 14.83 59.01 -2.03
CA SER A 13 16.28 58.97 -1.70
C SER A 13 16.73 59.88 -0.54
N PHE A 14 17.76 59.45 0.20
CA PHE A 14 18.46 60.04 1.39
C PHE A 14 18.08 59.41 2.77
N MET A 15 19.01 59.07 3.68
CA MET A 15 20.46 58.72 3.55
C MET A 15 20.99 58.06 4.85
N CYS A 16 22.12 57.34 4.79
CA CYS A 16 22.95 57.01 5.96
C CYS A 16 23.79 58.23 6.41
N PRO A 17 24.31 58.25 7.66
CA PRO A 17 25.72 57.86 7.90
C PRO A 17 25.87 56.93 9.15
N ALA A 18 26.81 55.99 9.28
CA ALA A 18 28.22 55.83 8.91
C ALA A 18 29.24 56.20 10.02
N SER A 19 29.81 55.18 10.67
CA SER A 19 31.17 55.01 11.25
C SER A 19 31.10 53.78 12.19
N GLY A 20 31.88 52.70 12.03
CA GLY A 20 33.35 52.58 12.14
C GLY A 20 33.69 51.98 13.53
N SER A 21 34.66 51.09 13.76
CA SER A 21 35.60 50.34 12.90
C SER A 21 36.35 49.29 13.75
N ALA A 22 36.85 48.20 13.12
CA ALA A 22 37.89 47.26 13.60
C ALA A 22 37.61 46.49 14.94
N GLN A 23 38.04 45.24 15.16
CA GLN A 23 39.33 44.59 14.85
C GLN A 23 39.21 43.06 14.69
N GLU A 24 40.18 42.46 14.02
CA GLU A 24 40.47 41.02 14.05
C GLU A 24 41.02 40.57 15.41
N ARG A 25 40.75 39.32 15.80
CA ARG A 25 41.82 38.37 16.22
C ARG A 25 41.33 36.92 16.29
N ALA A 26 42.27 36.01 16.09
CA ALA A 26 42.07 34.56 16.00
C ALA A 26 42.31 33.85 17.35
N SER A 27 42.00 32.54 17.37
CA SER A 27 42.43 31.50 18.35
C SER A 27 41.88 31.67 19.79
N GLU A 28 41.36 30.65 20.48
CA GLU A 28 41.90 29.30 20.66
C GLU A 28 40.84 28.21 20.98
N LYS A 29 41.35 26.97 21.09
CA LYS A 29 40.71 25.69 21.49
C LYS A 29 39.78 25.79 22.71
N LEU A 30 38.81 24.87 22.82
CA LEU A 30 38.62 23.95 23.98
C LEU A 30 37.43 22.96 23.78
N LYS A 31 37.75 21.69 23.52
CA LYS A 31 37.09 20.51 24.14
C LYS A 31 37.94 20.18 25.39
N PRO A 32 37.44 19.55 26.49
CA PRO A 32 36.60 18.34 26.53
C PRO A 32 35.42 18.51 27.55
N SER A 33 34.70 17.51 28.10
CA SER A 33 34.96 16.07 28.29
C SER A 33 33.69 15.21 28.48
N SER A 34 33.86 13.91 28.25
CA SER A 34 32.99 12.83 28.72
C SER A 34 32.83 12.79 30.24
N PHE A 35 31.73 12.21 30.72
CA PHE A 35 31.71 11.52 32.03
C PHE A 35 30.77 10.32 32.00
N ALA A 36 31.16 9.24 32.68
CA ALA A 36 30.44 7.97 32.70
C ALA A 36 29.99 7.59 34.12
N SER A 37 28.82 6.92 34.18
CA SER A 37 28.49 5.80 35.07
C SER A 37 28.66 5.91 36.61
N THR A 38 27.52 5.67 37.29
CA THR A 38 27.38 4.96 38.60
C THR A 38 27.66 5.71 39.91
N VAL A 39 26.64 5.88 40.77
CA VAL A 39 26.43 5.12 42.03
C VAL A 39 25.22 5.68 42.82
N LEU A 40 24.48 4.76 43.42
CA LEU A 40 23.33 4.88 44.32
C LEU A 40 23.52 5.83 45.52
N SER A 41 22.46 6.53 45.96
CA SER A 41 21.74 6.17 47.22
C SER A 41 20.56 7.09 47.62
N ARG A 42 19.47 6.45 48.10
CA ARG A 42 18.45 6.86 49.11
C ARG A 42 17.96 8.32 49.24
N GLU A 43 16.63 8.48 49.08
CA GLU A 43 15.59 8.97 50.03
C GLU A 43 14.26 9.22 49.26
N GLU A 44 13.05 9.28 49.83
CA GLU A 44 12.43 8.48 50.90
C GLU A 44 10.92 8.29 50.57
N LYS A 45 10.21 7.35 51.22
CA LYS A 45 8.85 6.92 50.79
C LYS A 45 7.71 7.72 51.43
N LYS A 46 6.80 8.28 50.62
CA LYS A 46 5.42 8.62 51.05
C LYS A 46 4.42 7.53 50.66
N ARG A 47 3.67 7.03 51.64
CA ARG A 47 2.62 6.00 51.47
C ARG A 47 1.30 6.62 51.01
N VAL A 48 0.58 5.92 50.13
CA VAL A 48 -0.87 6.07 49.94
C VAL A 48 -1.51 4.69 50.16
N THR A 49 -2.62 4.67 50.89
CA THR A 49 -3.23 3.46 51.45
C THR A 49 -4.26 2.84 50.50
N LEU A 50 -4.18 1.52 50.26
CA LEU A 50 -5.13 0.79 49.41
C LEU A 50 -5.95 -0.19 50.27
N VAL A 51 -7.25 0.05 50.38
CA VAL A 51 -8.15 -0.75 51.23
C VAL A 51 -8.55 -2.03 50.48
N ARG A 52 -8.25 -3.19 51.09
CA ARG A 52 -8.58 -4.51 50.55
C ARG A 52 -9.64 -5.17 51.44
N LYS A 53 -10.89 -5.23 51.00
CA LYS A 53 -11.95 -6.00 51.68
C LYS A 53 -11.82 -7.49 51.31
N SER A 54 -11.91 -8.36 52.30
CA SER A 54 -11.88 -9.81 52.15
C SER A 54 -13.25 -10.42 52.45
N THR A 55 -13.68 -11.37 51.62
CA THR A 55 -14.81 -12.26 51.93
C THR A 55 -14.42 -13.68 51.55
N LYS A 56 -14.61 -14.63 52.46
CA LYS A 56 -14.22 -16.05 52.27
C LYS A 56 -15.25 -16.78 51.41
N ILE A 57 -14.78 -17.66 50.53
CA ILE A 57 -15.59 -18.74 49.93
C ILE A 57 -14.86 -20.06 50.15
N SER A 58 -15.59 -21.08 50.61
CA SER A 58 -15.06 -22.41 50.91
C SER A 58 -15.09 -23.30 49.66
N ALA A 59 -14.03 -24.07 49.43
CA ALA A 59 -13.98 -25.08 48.37
C ALA A 59 -14.20 -26.48 48.96
N GLN A 60 -15.21 -27.19 48.47
CA GLN A 60 -15.37 -28.64 48.73
C GLN A 60 -14.97 -29.43 47.47
N LYS A 61 -14.32 -30.58 47.70
CA LYS A 61 -13.85 -31.50 46.67
C LYS A 61 -14.99 -32.43 46.26
N ALA A 62 -15.27 -32.53 44.96
CA ALA A 62 -16.16 -33.56 44.39
C ALA A 62 -15.38 -34.42 43.38
N THR A 63 -15.75 -35.69 43.29
CA THR A 63 -15.02 -36.76 42.58
C THR A 63 -15.23 -36.75 41.07
N ARG A 64 -14.21 -37.23 40.35
CA ARG A 64 -14.22 -37.41 38.90
C ARG A 64 -15.01 -38.68 38.55
N VAL A 65 -15.95 -38.58 37.60
CA VAL A 65 -16.71 -39.70 37.05
C VAL A 65 -16.46 -39.73 35.53
N GLU A 66 -16.20 -40.92 34.99
CA GLU A 66 -15.98 -41.12 33.55
C GLU A 66 -17.31 -41.19 32.78
N PRO A 67 -17.36 -40.80 31.50
CA PRO A 67 -18.58 -40.86 30.70
C PRO A 67 -18.83 -42.30 30.21
N GLU A 68 -19.77 -42.99 30.84
CA GLU A 68 -20.26 -44.29 30.39
C GLU A 68 -21.31 -44.12 29.27
N VAL A 69 -21.17 -44.87 28.18
CA VAL A 69 -22.08 -44.80 27.01
C VAL A 69 -23.17 -45.85 27.15
N VAL A 70 -24.42 -45.41 27.34
CA VAL A 70 -25.60 -46.30 27.44
C VAL A 70 -26.42 -46.22 26.14
N PRO A 71 -26.72 -47.35 25.47
CA PRO A 71 -27.60 -47.36 24.30
C PRO A 71 -29.07 -47.34 24.72
N VAL A 72 -29.91 -46.59 23.99
CA VAL A 72 -31.37 -46.55 24.22
C VAL A 72 -32.09 -47.09 22.98
N SER A 73 -32.91 -48.12 23.19
CA SER A 73 -33.70 -48.79 22.13
C SER A 73 -35.03 -48.06 21.85
N PRO A 74 -35.63 -48.25 20.65
CA PRO A 74 -36.69 -47.38 20.16
C PRO A 74 -38.11 -47.81 20.56
N GLU A 75 -38.45 -47.84 21.86
CA GLU A 75 -39.84 -48.16 22.31
C GLU A 75 -40.47 -47.16 23.31
N ASP A 76 -39.73 -46.18 23.85
CA ASP A 76 -40.27 -45.21 24.83
C ASP A 76 -40.97 -43.99 24.18
N VAL A 77 -42.21 -44.16 23.71
CA VAL A 77 -43.08 -43.06 23.25
C VAL A 77 -44.48 -43.11 23.92
N PRO A 78 -44.79 -42.19 24.85
CA PRO A 78 -46.16 -42.04 25.36
C PRO A 78 -47.03 -41.27 24.36
N LYS A 79 -48.09 -41.92 23.84
CA LYS A 79 -49.13 -41.25 23.05
C LYS A 79 -50.03 -40.38 23.94
N ARG A 80 -50.31 -39.15 23.52
CA ARG A 80 -51.51 -38.38 23.92
C ARG A 80 -52.05 -37.59 22.74
N ASP A 81 -53.05 -38.16 22.07
CA ASP A 81 -53.98 -37.39 21.26
C ASP A 81 -54.98 -36.67 22.17
N GLY A 82 -55.36 -35.43 21.82
CA GLY A 82 -56.52 -34.77 22.43
C GLY A 82 -56.32 -33.35 22.97
N GLU A 83 -55.88 -32.40 22.14
CA GLU A 83 -56.22 -30.97 22.34
C GLU A 83 -56.20 -30.18 21.00
N PHE A 84 -56.97 -30.67 20.03
CA PHE A 84 -57.21 -29.98 18.75
C PHE A 84 -58.22 -28.84 18.90
N GLN A 85 -57.82 -27.70 19.50
CA GLN A 85 -58.58 -26.43 19.34
C GLN A 85 -57.85 -25.14 19.77
N HIS A 86 -56.64 -24.85 19.27
CA HIS A 86 -56.16 -23.45 19.18
C HIS A 86 -55.06 -23.16 18.12
N PHE A 87 -55.10 -23.83 16.96
CA PHE A 87 -54.25 -23.44 15.82
C PHE A 87 -54.86 -22.25 15.04
N GLY A 88 -54.62 -21.04 15.55
CA GLY A 88 -55.09 -19.78 14.94
C GLY A 88 -54.18 -18.57 15.18
N GLY A 89 -52.89 -18.79 15.48
CA GLY A 89 -51.98 -17.71 15.88
C GLY A 89 -50.48 -18.01 15.76
N LEU A 90 -50.07 -18.99 14.95
CA LEU A 90 -48.66 -19.41 14.82
C LEU A 90 -48.16 -19.50 13.37
N GLN A 91 -48.78 -18.75 12.45
CA GLN A 91 -48.32 -18.60 11.06
C GLN A 91 -47.75 -17.19 10.80
N GLN A 92 -46.89 -16.71 11.71
CA GLN A 92 -46.21 -15.40 11.58
C GLN A 92 -44.79 -15.37 12.19
N LEU A 93 -44.09 -16.52 12.20
CA LEU A 93 -42.67 -16.63 12.59
C LEU A 93 -41.83 -17.21 11.43
N GLY A 94 -42.04 -16.67 10.23
CA GLY A 94 -41.38 -17.10 8.99
C GLY A 94 -40.34 -16.10 8.43
N ASP A 95 -39.90 -15.11 9.21
CA ASP A 95 -39.19 -13.94 8.67
C ASP A 95 -37.92 -13.49 9.46
N THR A 96 -37.45 -14.29 10.42
CA THR A 96 -36.25 -13.97 11.24
C THR A 96 -34.94 -14.57 10.72
N SER A 97 -34.95 -15.36 9.64
CA SER A 97 -33.75 -15.96 9.02
C SER A 97 -33.14 -15.13 7.87
N VAL A 98 -33.83 -14.08 7.41
CA VAL A 98 -33.44 -13.29 6.21
C VAL A 98 -32.39 -12.20 6.52
N SER A 99 -32.16 -11.86 7.79
CA SER A 99 -31.35 -10.71 8.20
C SER A 99 -29.83 -10.88 8.07
N MET A 100 -29.29 -12.11 8.06
CA MET A 100 -27.83 -12.35 8.02
C MET A 100 -27.19 -12.09 6.64
N TRP A 101 -27.97 -12.15 5.55
CA TRP A 101 -27.45 -12.16 4.18
C TRP A 101 -28.00 -11.03 3.31
N THR A 102 -28.51 -9.95 3.91
CA THR A 102 -28.90 -8.73 3.18
C THR A 102 -27.69 -8.13 2.46
N LYS A 103 -27.81 -7.90 1.15
CA LYS A 103 -26.83 -7.12 0.39
C LYS A 103 -26.76 -5.70 1.00
N PRO A 104 -25.57 -5.15 1.27
CA PRO A 104 -25.47 -3.77 1.75
C PRO A 104 -26.11 -2.81 0.74
N THR A 105 -26.90 -1.86 1.24
CA THR A 105 -27.52 -0.78 0.45
C THR A 105 -26.54 0.37 0.14
N VAL A 106 -25.27 0.22 0.56
CA VAL A 106 -24.22 1.23 0.48
C VAL A 106 -23.38 1.02 -0.80
N ARG A 107 -22.83 2.09 -1.38
CA ARG A 107 -21.78 1.96 -2.41
C ARG A 107 -20.43 1.70 -1.74
N ARG A 108 -19.62 0.82 -2.34
CA ARG A 108 -18.22 0.55 -1.95
C ARG A 108 -17.38 1.83 -2.05
N LYS A 109 -16.56 2.10 -1.05
CA LYS A 109 -15.71 3.29 -0.93
C LYS A 109 -14.26 3.00 -1.28
N THR A 110 -13.67 1.94 -0.69
CA THR A 110 -12.29 1.51 -0.98
C THR A 110 -12.17 1.21 -2.46
N LYS A 111 -11.21 1.81 -3.15
CA LYS A 111 -11.01 1.68 -4.60
C LYS A 111 -10.31 0.36 -4.95
N ILE A 112 -10.47 -0.08 -6.19
CA ILE A 112 -9.78 -1.27 -6.73
C ILE A 112 -8.87 -0.83 -7.87
N VAL A 113 -7.58 -1.11 -7.69
CA VAL A 113 -6.57 -1.00 -8.74
C VAL A 113 -6.45 -2.39 -9.39
N CYS A 114 -6.56 -2.47 -10.72
CA CYS A 114 -6.33 -3.70 -11.46
C CYS A 114 -5.14 -3.51 -12.39
N THR A 115 -4.12 -4.36 -12.28
CA THR A 115 -3.05 -4.42 -13.28
C THR A 115 -3.61 -5.02 -14.57
N ILE A 116 -3.49 -4.30 -15.68
CA ILE A 116 -3.91 -4.77 -17.01
C ILE A 116 -2.76 -5.55 -17.65
N GLY A 117 -3.08 -6.65 -18.32
CA GLY A 117 -2.10 -7.51 -18.97
C GLY A 117 -2.73 -8.43 -20.02
N PRO A 118 -2.03 -9.50 -20.45
CA PRO A 118 -2.50 -10.40 -21.52
C PRO A 118 -3.91 -11.01 -21.31
N SER A 119 -4.36 -11.21 -20.07
CA SER A 119 -5.71 -11.71 -19.78
C SER A 119 -6.82 -10.65 -19.85
N THR A 120 -6.46 -9.36 -19.95
CA THR A 120 -7.38 -8.23 -19.67
C THR A 120 -7.22 -7.01 -20.59
N ASN A 121 -6.26 -7.01 -21.52
CA ASN A 121 -5.95 -5.88 -22.40
C ASN A 121 -6.90 -5.70 -23.62
N THR A 122 -8.01 -6.45 -23.71
CA THR A 122 -9.03 -6.25 -24.76
C THR A 122 -10.13 -5.30 -24.28
N ARG A 123 -10.82 -4.65 -25.24
CA ARG A 123 -11.97 -3.77 -25.00
C ARG A 123 -13.01 -4.45 -24.11
N GLU A 124 -13.43 -5.66 -24.46
CA GLU A 124 -14.48 -6.40 -23.78
C GLU A 124 -14.10 -6.72 -22.33
N MET A 125 -12.80 -6.91 -22.07
CA MET A 125 -12.30 -7.19 -20.72
C MET A 125 -12.17 -5.91 -19.89
N ILE A 126 -11.71 -4.80 -20.45
CA ILE A 126 -11.65 -3.50 -19.77
C ILE A 126 -13.06 -3.06 -19.34
N TRP A 127 -14.06 -3.17 -20.22
CA TRP A 127 -15.47 -2.88 -19.88
C TRP A 127 -15.97 -3.79 -18.74
N LYS A 128 -15.77 -5.11 -18.85
CA LYS A 128 -16.19 -6.08 -17.80
C LYS A 128 -15.46 -5.86 -16.46
N LEU A 129 -14.22 -5.40 -16.47
CA LEU A 129 -13.47 -5.04 -15.25
C LEU A 129 -14.06 -3.78 -14.61
N ALA A 130 -14.37 -2.75 -15.41
CA ALA A 130 -14.99 -1.52 -14.95
C ALA A 130 -16.39 -1.80 -14.35
N GLU A 131 -17.23 -2.60 -15.02
CA GLU A 131 -18.52 -3.07 -14.52
C GLU A 131 -18.40 -3.94 -13.26
N ALA A 132 -17.35 -4.76 -13.15
CA ALA A 132 -17.08 -5.56 -11.95
C ALA A 132 -16.60 -4.70 -10.75
N GLY A 133 -16.21 -3.44 -10.98
CA GLY A 133 -15.86 -2.48 -9.95
C GLY A 133 -14.39 -2.06 -9.92
N MET A 134 -13.63 -2.22 -11.00
CA MET A 134 -12.33 -1.54 -11.18
C MET A 134 -12.49 -0.01 -11.09
N ASN A 135 -11.49 0.68 -10.53
CA ASN A 135 -11.42 2.14 -10.52
C ASN A 135 -10.13 2.70 -11.14
N VAL A 136 -9.05 1.93 -11.09
CA VAL A 136 -7.76 2.32 -11.66
C VAL A 136 -7.22 1.18 -12.51
N ALA A 137 -6.86 1.47 -13.76
CA ALA A 137 -6.12 0.57 -14.63
C ALA A 137 -4.62 0.83 -14.43
N ARG A 138 -3.91 -0.13 -13.84
CA ARG A 138 -2.45 -0.08 -13.63
C ARG A 138 -1.72 -0.70 -14.83
N LEU A 139 -0.75 0.03 -15.36
CA LEU A 139 0.15 -0.36 -16.44
C LEU A 139 1.53 -0.58 -15.83
N ASN A 140 2.01 -1.83 -15.80
CA ASN A 140 3.31 -2.18 -15.22
C ASN A 140 4.41 -2.08 -16.29
N MET A 141 5.32 -1.11 -16.16
CA MET A 141 6.37 -0.84 -17.16
C MET A 141 7.60 -1.77 -17.06
N SER A 142 7.66 -2.69 -16.08
CA SER A 142 8.55 -3.86 -16.11
C SER A 142 8.17 -4.85 -17.23
N HIS A 143 6.98 -4.73 -17.81
CA HIS A 143 6.46 -5.60 -18.86
C HIS A 143 5.82 -4.82 -20.02
N GLY A 144 5.84 -5.41 -21.22
CA GLY A 144 5.31 -4.77 -22.43
C GLY A 144 6.18 -3.60 -22.94
N ASP A 145 5.68 -2.96 -23.98
CA ASP A 145 6.26 -1.76 -24.58
C ASP A 145 5.24 -0.60 -24.61
N HIS A 146 5.70 0.62 -24.92
CA HIS A 146 4.84 1.80 -25.01
C HIS A 146 3.67 1.61 -26.00
N ALA A 147 3.87 0.88 -27.11
CA ALA A 147 2.83 0.64 -28.10
C ALA A 147 1.72 -0.31 -27.59
N SER A 148 2.05 -1.26 -26.72
CA SER A 148 1.11 -2.15 -26.05
C SER A 148 0.33 -1.42 -24.96
N HIS A 149 1.00 -0.56 -24.19
CA HIS A 149 0.37 0.27 -23.15
C HIS A 149 -0.51 1.38 -23.73
N GLN A 150 -0.11 1.99 -24.85
CA GLN A 150 -0.91 2.98 -25.58
C GLN A 150 -2.31 2.45 -25.92
N LYS A 151 -2.40 1.22 -26.42
CA LYS A 151 -3.69 0.57 -26.74
C LYS A 151 -4.60 0.45 -25.52
N VAL A 152 -4.03 0.17 -24.34
CA VAL A 152 -4.80 0.10 -23.10
C VAL A 152 -5.26 1.50 -22.67
N ILE A 153 -4.38 2.50 -22.77
CA ILE A 153 -4.70 3.91 -22.49
C ILE A 153 -5.86 4.39 -23.38
N ASP A 154 -5.79 4.11 -24.68
CA ASP A 154 -6.81 4.50 -25.66
C ASP A 154 -8.16 3.84 -25.35
N LEU A 155 -8.17 2.54 -25.01
CA LEU A 155 -9.39 1.82 -24.62
C LEU A 155 -9.99 2.32 -23.31
N VAL A 156 -9.17 2.70 -22.32
CA VAL A 156 -9.66 3.28 -21.06
C VAL A 156 -10.24 4.68 -21.29
N LYS A 157 -9.58 5.52 -22.10
CA LYS A 157 -10.10 6.82 -22.52
C LYS A 157 -11.41 6.68 -23.30
N GLU A 158 -11.52 5.69 -24.18
CA GLU A 158 -12.76 5.39 -24.89
C GLU A 158 -13.89 4.97 -23.95
N TYR A 159 -13.62 4.11 -22.96
CA TYR A 159 -14.60 3.75 -21.93
C TYR A 159 -15.10 4.99 -21.17
N ASN A 160 -14.18 5.85 -20.73
CA ASN A 160 -14.50 7.08 -19.98
C ASN A 160 -15.33 8.07 -20.82
N ALA A 161 -15.14 8.12 -22.14
CA ALA A 161 -15.93 8.97 -23.04
C ALA A 161 -17.38 8.47 -23.27
N GLN A 162 -17.65 7.19 -23.00
CA GLN A 162 -18.98 6.56 -23.22
C GLN A 162 -19.74 6.31 -21.91
N SER A 163 -19.02 6.07 -20.81
CA SER A 163 -19.57 5.82 -19.48
C SER A 163 -20.08 7.10 -18.82
N LYS A 164 -21.23 7.00 -18.14
CA LYS A 164 -21.81 8.09 -17.34
C LYS A 164 -21.75 7.85 -15.82
N ASP A 165 -21.54 6.60 -15.40
CA ASP A 165 -21.68 6.18 -14.00
C ASP A 165 -20.34 5.85 -13.31
N ASN A 166 -19.28 5.62 -14.09
CA ASN A 166 -17.95 5.26 -13.61
C ASN A 166 -16.86 5.83 -14.52
N VAL A 167 -15.79 6.34 -13.92
CA VAL A 167 -14.58 6.82 -14.62
C VAL A 167 -13.40 6.00 -14.09
N ILE A 168 -12.59 5.49 -15.01
CA ILE A 168 -11.40 4.69 -14.73
C ILE A 168 -10.17 5.58 -14.86
N ALA A 169 -9.42 5.74 -13.77
CA ALA A 169 -8.11 6.39 -13.80
C ALA A 169 -7.03 5.45 -14.36
N ILE A 170 -5.95 6.02 -14.87
CA ILE A 170 -4.79 5.32 -15.42
C ILE A 170 -3.60 5.55 -14.50
N MET A 171 -2.94 4.47 -14.09
CA MET A 171 -1.73 4.48 -13.27
C MET A 171 -0.59 3.83 -14.04
N LEU A 172 0.52 4.56 -14.21
CA LEU A 172 1.75 4.03 -14.79
C LEU A 172 2.71 3.67 -13.65
N ASP A 173 3.08 2.40 -13.56
CA ASP A 173 3.95 1.87 -12.52
C ASP A 173 5.36 1.69 -13.09
N THR A 174 6.33 2.43 -12.56
CA THR A 174 7.70 2.48 -13.10
C THR A 174 8.42 1.17 -12.84
N LYS A 175 9.37 0.81 -13.72
CA LYS A 175 10.15 -0.41 -13.53
C LYS A 175 11.08 -0.28 -12.32
N GLY A 176 11.78 0.85 -12.23
CA GLY A 176 12.79 1.09 -11.20
C GLY A 176 14.04 0.21 -11.32
N PRO A 177 14.95 0.32 -10.35
CA PRO A 177 16.23 -0.38 -10.33
C PRO A 177 16.13 -1.86 -9.90
N GLU A 178 15.72 -2.73 -10.82
CA GLU A 178 15.69 -4.18 -10.59
C GLU A 178 17.06 -4.85 -10.85
N VAL A 179 17.65 -5.49 -9.83
CA VAL A 179 18.79 -6.40 -10.02
C VAL A 179 18.27 -7.76 -10.48
N ARG A 180 18.87 -8.35 -11.51
CA ARG A 180 18.42 -9.60 -12.13
C ARG A 180 19.58 -10.51 -12.50
N SER A 181 19.35 -11.82 -12.43
CA SER A 181 20.26 -12.82 -13.01
C SER A 181 20.37 -12.67 -14.54
N GLY A 182 21.44 -13.21 -15.11
CA GLY A 182 21.69 -13.25 -16.55
C GLY A 182 20.79 -14.24 -17.28
N ASP A 183 21.14 -14.49 -18.54
CA ASP A 183 20.51 -15.52 -19.34
C ASP A 183 21.16 -16.89 -19.10
N LEU A 184 20.33 -17.90 -18.86
CA LEU A 184 20.73 -19.30 -18.75
C LEU A 184 20.34 -20.06 -20.02
N PRO A 185 21.18 -20.99 -20.53
CA PRO A 185 20.83 -21.82 -21.70
C PRO A 185 19.60 -22.69 -21.48
N GLN A 186 19.38 -23.11 -20.23
CA GLN A 186 18.25 -23.91 -19.77
C GLN A 186 18.03 -23.64 -18.26
N PRO A 187 16.82 -23.88 -17.71
CA PRO A 187 16.60 -23.81 -16.27
C PRO A 187 17.54 -24.74 -15.48
N ILE A 188 17.97 -24.30 -14.30
CA ILE A 188 18.89 -25.04 -13.42
C ILE A 188 18.17 -25.31 -12.10
N THR A 189 18.15 -26.57 -11.66
CA THR A 189 17.69 -26.94 -10.32
C THR A 189 18.84 -26.80 -9.34
N LEU A 190 18.72 -25.87 -8.38
CA LEU A 190 19.64 -25.68 -7.27
C LEU A 190 19.19 -26.49 -6.06
N THR A 191 20.10 -27.22 -5.42
CA THR A 191 19.79 -28.03 -4.22
C THR A 191 20.41 -27.43 -2.96
N SER A 192 19.77 -27.63 -1.80
CA SER A 192 20.29 -27.13 -0.52
C SER A 192 21.70 -27.70 -0.22
N GLY A 193 22.61 -26.84 0.24
CA GLY A 193 24.03 -27.12 0.45
C GLY A 193 24.91 -27.06 -0.81
N GLN A 194 24.35 -26.84 -1.99
CA GLN A 194 25.11 -26.64 -3.23
C GLN A 194 25.82 -25.27 -3.22
N GLU A 195 27.05 -25.21 -3.72
CA GLU A 195 27.69 -23.91 -4.04
C GLU A 195 27.19 -23.37 -5.38
N PHE A 196 26.87 -22.08 -5.44
CA PHE A 196 26.49 -21.38 -6.66
C PHE A 196 27.03 -19.95 -6.68
N THR A 197 27.46 -19.47 -7.85
CA THR A 197 28.19 -18.20 -7.99
C THR A 197 27.41 -17.18 -8.81
N PHE A 198 27.33 -15.95 -8.33
CA PHE A 198 26.80 -14.80 -9.08
C PHE A 198 27.97 -13.90 -9.48
N THR A 199 28.11 -13.58 -10.77
CA THR A 199 29.25 -12.78 -11.28
C THR A 199 28.78 -11.54 -12.04
N ILE A 200 29.56 -10.47 -12.04
CA ILE A 200 29.33 -9.29 -12.90
C ILE A 200 29.91 -9.49 -14.31
N GLN A 201 30.67 -10.57 -14.55
CA GLN A 201 31.15 -10.93 -15.88
C GLN A 201 29.97 -11.22 -16.83
N ARG A 202 29.78 -10.37 -17.84
CA ARG A 202 28.62 -10.42 -18.74
C ARG A 202 28.64 -11.66 -19.62
N GLY A 203 27.47 -12.28 -19.82
CA GLY A 203 27.29 -13.45 -20.69
C GLY A 203 27.62 -14.79 -20.04
N VAL A 204 28.04 -14.82 -18.77
CA VAL A 204 28.21 -16.07 -18.02
C VAL A 204 26.84 -16.68 -17.65
N GLY A 205 26.69 -17.97 -17.93
CA GLY A 205 25.51 -18.77 -17.60
C GLY A 205 25.81 -20.26 -17.73
N SER A 206 26.11 -20.91 -16.60
CA SER A 206 26.47 -22.32 -16.46
C SER A 206 25.73 -22.96 -15.28
N ALA A 207 25.90 -24.27 -15.08
CA ALA A 207 25.30 -25.02 -13.97
C ALA A 207 25.71 -24.52 -12.56
N GLU A 208 26.84 -23.81 -12.46
CA GLU A 208 27.47 -23.39 -11.19
C GLU A 208 27.62 -21.87 -11.06
N CYS A 209 27.41 -21.12 -12.16
CA CYS A 209 27.58 -19.67 -12.16
C CYS A 209 26.64 -18.96 -13.14
N VAL A 210 26.07 -17.83 -12.71
CA VAL A 210 25.28 -16.94 -13.59
C VAL A 210 25.76 -15.50 -13.46
N SER A 211 25.71 -14.78 -14.57
CA SER A 211 25.94 -13.33 -14.58
C SER A 211 24.83 -12.55 -13.86
N VAL A 212 25.10 -11.31 -13.49
CA VAL A 212 24.15 -10.35 -12.89
C VAL A 212 24.05 -9.13 -13.80
N ASN A 213 22.88 -8.49 -13.84
CA ASN A 213 22.64 -7.33 -14.72
C ASN A 213 23.30 -6.02 -14.21
N TYR A 214 23.86 -6.01 -13.01
CA TYR A 214 24.33 -4.82 -12.27
C TYR A 214 25.81 -4.96 -11.89
N ASP A 215 26.65 -3.99 -12.27
CA ASP A 215 28.12 -4.09 -12.13
C ASP A 215 28.62 -3.85 -10.70
N ASP A 216 27.93 -3.04 -9.89
CA ASP A 216 28.28 -2.81 -8.47
C ASP A 216 27.73 -3.87 -7.50
N PHE A 217 27.11 -4.95 -8.02
CA PHE A 217 26.50 -6.01 -7.21
C PHE A 217 27.46 -6.62 -6.16
N VAL A 218 28.75 -6.75 -6.48
CA VAL A 218 29.77 -7.31 -5.56
C VAL A 218 30.09 -6.34 -4.41
N ASN A 219 29.91 -5.03 -4.63
CA ASN A 219 30.16 -3.99 -3.65
C ASN A 219 29.01 -3.88 -2.64
N ASP A 220 27.77 -4.10 -3.08
CA ASP A 220 26.58 -4.04 -2.21
C ASP A 220 26.38 -5.29 -1.33
N VAL A 221 27.07 -6.39 -1.64
CA VAL A 221 26.93 -7.69 -0.96
C VAL A 221 28.09 -7.95 -0.01
N GLU A 222 27.81 -8.42 1.20
CA GLU A 222 28.81 -8.83 2.20
C GLU A 222 28.72 -10.32 2.58
N VAL A 223 29.82 -10.84 3.13
CA VAL A 223 29.86 -12.23 3.62
C VAL A 223 28.92 -12.38 4.81
N GLY A 224 28.04 -13.39 4.74
CA GLY A 224 26.96 -13.61 5.69
C GLY A 224 25.61 -13.01 5.28
N ASP A 225 25.54 -12.23 4.21
CA ASP A 225 24.26 -11.78 3.66
C ASP A 225 23.44 -12.95 3.09
N MET A 226 22.11 -12.81 3.11
CA MET A 226 21.18 -13.71 2.44
C MET A 226 20.76 -13.09 1.10
N LEU A 227 21.23 -13.67 0.00
CA LEU A 227 20.76 -13.37 -1.34
C LEU A 227 19.47 -14.14 -1.60
N LEU A 228 18.45 -13.44 -2.09
CA LEU A 228 17.13 -13.99 -2.37
C LEU A 228 16.86 -13.94 -3.87
N VAL A 229 16.18 -14.96 -4.39
CA VAL A 229 15.72 -15.00 -5.77
C VAL A 229 14.20 -14.96 -5.82
N ASP A 230 13.66 -14.04 -6.63
CA ASP A 230 12.22 -13.79 -6.84
C ASP A 230 11.40 -13.68 -5.55
N GLY A 231 11.81 -12.78 -4.64
CA GLY A 231 11.09 -12.58 -3.38
C GLY A 231 11.27 -13.71 -2.36
N GLY A 232 12.35 -14.48 -2.47
CA GLY A 232 12.68 -15.57 -1.54
C GLY A 232 12.11 -16.93 -1.93
N MET A 233 11.73 -17.15 -3.20
CA MET A 233 11.45 -18.49 -3.72
C MET A 233 12.68 -19.41 -3.68
N MET A 234 13.88 -18.83 -3.71
CA MET A 234 15.14 -19.47 -3.34
C MET A 234 15.95 -18.50 -2.47
N SER A 235 16.81 -19.05 -1.63
CA SER A 235 17.68 -18.27 -0.75
C SER A 235 19.09 -18.87 -0.74
N LEU A 236 20.11 -18.02 -0.78
CA LEU A 236 21.51 -18.42 -0.78
C LEU A 236 22.31 -17.56 0.20
N LEU A 237 23.10 -18.19 1.05
CA LEU A 237 23.98 -17.53 2.02
C LEU A 237 25.31 -17.18 1.36
N VAL A 238 25.73 -15.93 1.43
CA VAL A 238 27.02 -15.48 0.86
C VAL A 238 28.18 -16.01 1.71
N LYS A 239 29.07 -16.79 1.09
CA LYS A 239 30.22 -17.44 1.75
C LYS A 239 31.52 -16.67 1.53
N SER A 240 31.72 -16.11 0.35
CA SER A 240 32.88 -15.30 -0.01
C SER A 240 32.59 -14.42 -1.23
N LYS A 241 33.39 -13.37 -1.44
CA LYS A 241 33.40 -12.56 -2.66
C LYS A 241 34.82 -12.36 -3.20
N THR A 242 34.94 -12.27 -4.52
CA THR A 242 36.13 -11.81 -5.26
C THR A 242 35.92 -10.34 -5.65
N GLU A 243 36.71 -9.82 -6.60
CA GLU A 243 36.47 -8.50 -7.22
C GLU A 243 35.23 -8.49 -8.14
N ASP A 244 34.87 -9.65 -8.70
CA ASP A 244 33.88 -9.78 -9.79
C ASP A 244 32.75 -10.78 -9.52
N SER A 245 32.81 -11.53 -8.40
CA SER A 245 31.95 -12.69 -8.16
C SER A 245 31.63 -12.88 -6.69
N VAL A 246 30.39 -13.26 -6.41
CA VAL A 246 29.88 -13.61 -5.09
C VAL A 246 29.59 -15.11 -5.08
N LYS A 247 30.26 -15.84 -4.18
CA LYS A 247 30.09 -17.28 -4.00
C LYS A 247 29.13 -17.54 -2.85
N CYS A 248 28.03 -18.24 -3.15
CA CYS A 248 26.97 -18.52 -2.18
C CYS A 248 26.79 -20.03 -1.97
N GLU A 249 26.23 -20.38 -0.82
CA GLU A 249 25.71 -21.71 -0.49
C GLU A 249 24.19 -21.65 -0.54
N VAL A 250 23.55 -22.52 -1.33
CA VAL A 250 22.09 -22.61 -1.45
C VAL A 250 21.52 -23.06 -0.11
N VAL A 251 20.66 -22.24 0.49
CA VAL A 251 19.91 -22.58 1.71
C VAL A 251 18.59 -23.19 1.29
N ASP A 252 17.73 -22.42 0.61
CA ASP A 252 16.49 -22.88 0.01
C ASP A 252 16.67 -23.03 -1.51
N GLY A 253 16.61 -24.28 -1.98
CA GLY A 253 16.78 -24.64 -3.39
C GLY A 253 15.51 -24.47 -4.23
N GLY A 254 15.67 -24.53 -5.56
CA GLY A 254 14.56 -24.33 -6.51
C GLY A 254 15.02 -24.32 -7.97
N GLU A 255 14.13 -23.92 -8.88
CA GLU A 255 14.40 -23.86 -10.32
C GLU A 255 14.80 -22.42 -10.74
N LEU A 256 16.11 -22.17 -10.86
CA LEU A 256 16.63 -20.91 -11.39
C LEU A 256 16.43 -20.84 -12.91
N LYS A 257 15.83 -19.74 -13.37
CA LYS A 257 15.62 -19.40 -14.78
C LYS A 257 16.43 -18.15 -15.16
N SER A 258 16.36 -17.75 -16.41
CA SER A 258 16.94 -16.47 -16.87
C SER A 258 16.22 -15.26 -16.25
N ARG A 259 16.96 -14.16 -16.02
CA ARG A 259 16.42 -12.82 -15.71
C ARG A 259 15.54 -12.74 -14.45
N ARG A 260 15.84 -13.55 -13.45
CA ARG A 260 15.10 -13.64 -12.17
C ARG A 260 15.55 -12.54 -11.22
N HIS A 261 14.62 -12.03 -10.40
CA HIS A 261 14.90 -10.89 -9.51
C HIS A 261 15.87 -11.35 -8.42
N LEU A 262 16.91 -10.55 -8.14
CA LEU A 262 17.85 -10.77 -7.05
C LEU A 262 17.71 -9.64 -6.03
N ASN A 263 17.54 -9.99 -4.75
CA ASN A 263 17.47 -9.05 -3.63
C ASN A 263 18.46 -9.46 -2.54
N VAL A 264 18.98 -8.51 -1.78
CA VAL A 264 19.84 -8.79 -0.61
C VAL A 264 19.01 -8.49 0.64
N ARG A 265 18.78 -9.48 1.50
CA ARG A 265 17.90 -9.26 2.66
C ARG A 265 18.48 -8.16 3.58
N GLY A 266 17.67 -7.13 3.84
CA GLY A 266 18.01 -5.97 4.66
C GLY A 266 18.84 -4.90 3.97
N LYS A 267 19.07 -5.00 2.64
CA LYS A 267 19.91 -4.06 1.88
C LYS A 267 19.35 -3.84 0.47
N SER A 268 19.15 -2.58 0.09
CA SER A 268 18.73 -2.23 -1.26
C SER A 268 19.94 -1.85 -2.12
N ALA A 269 20.01 -2.34 -3.37
CA ALA A 269 21.14 -2.10 -4.28
C ALA A 269 21.40 -0.60 -4.54
N THR A 270 22.64 -0.16 -4.69
CA THR A 270 23.10 1.24 -4.83
C THR A 270 22.80 1.85 -6.23
N LEU A 271 21.64 1.50 -6.79
CA LEU A 271 21.09 2.03 -8.02
C LEU A 271 20.17 3.24 -7.76
N PRO A 272 20.02 4.17 -8.74
CA PRO A 272 19.06 5.26 -8.68
C PRO A 272 17.62 4.74 -8.78
N SER A 273 16.70 5.29 -7.98
CA SER A 273 15.29 4.88 -7.97
C SER A 273 14.53 5.16 -9.28
N ILE A 274 14.98 6.12 -10.08
CA ILE A 274 14.45 6.40 -11.44
C ILE A 274 15.60 6.19 -12.42
N THR A 275 15.48 5.15 -13.27
CA THR A 275 16.46 4.84 -14.31
C THR A 275 16.22 5.67 -15.58
N GLU A 276 17.16 5.65 -16.53
CA GLU A 276 16.97 6.28 -17.85
C GLU A 276 15.71 5.77 -18.56
N LYS A 277 15.42 4.46 -18.47
CA LYS A 277 14.19 3.86 -19.00
C LYS A 277 12.96 4.41 -18.29
N ASP A 278 13.00 4.53 -16.95
CA ASP A 278 11.86 5.07 -16.21
C ASP A 278 11.59 6.53 -16.61
N TRP A 279 12.62 7.33 -16.91
CA TRP A 279 12.43 8.67 -17.47
C TRP A 279 11.74 8.68 -18.83
N ASP A 280 11.97 7.70 -19.69
CA ASP A 280 11.26 7.55 -20.97
C ASP A 280 9.82 7.05 -20.77
N ASP A 281 9.59 6.13 -19.84
CA ASP A 281 8.25 5.71 -19.41
C ASP A 281 7.45 6.88 -18.79
N ILE A 282 8.12 7.75 -18.03
CA ILE A 282 7.55 8.97 -17.45
C ILE A 282 7.14 9.95 -18.56
N LYS A 283 8.01 10.25 -19.53
CA LYS A 283 7.67 11.11 -20.69
C LYS A 283 6.44 10.58 -21.43
N PHE A 284 6.41 9.28 -21.73
CA PHE A 284 5.27 8.61 -22.35
C PHE A 284 3.96 8.77 -21.53
N GLY A 285 4.04 8.70 -20.20
CA GLY A 285 2.91 8.97 -19.31
C GLY A 285 2.42 10.43 -19.33
N VAL A 286 3.34 11.40 -19.42
CA VAL A 286 3.01 12.84 -19.53
C VAL A 286 2.31 13.13 -20.85
N ASP A 287 2.86 12.65 -21.97
CA ASP A 287 2.26 12.80 -23.30
C ASP A 287 0.84 12.19 -23.35
N ASN A 288 0.64 11.09 -22.61
CA ASN A 288 -0.66 10.44 -22.48
C ASN A 288 -1.59 11.02 -21.42
N LYS A 289 -1.14 11.92 -20.55
CA LYS A 289 -1.92 12.45 -19.42
C LYS A 289 -2.50 11.33 -18.54
N VAL A 290 -1.64 10.43 -18.06
CA VAL A 290 -2.04 9.45 -17.03
C VAL A 290 -2.34 10.16 -15.70
N ASP A 291 -3.20 9.59 -14.86
CA ASP A 291 -3.62 10.24 -13.60
C ASP A 291 -2.59 10.06 -12.46
N PHE A 292 -1.89 8.92 -12.46
CA PHE A 292 -0.95 8.54 -11.40
C PHE A 292 0.36 7.95 -11.94
N TYR A 293 1.47 8.26 -11.28
CA TYR A 293 2.66 7.42 -11.27
C TYR A 293 2.71 6.60 -9.99
N ALA A 294 3.00 5.30 -10.10
CA ALA A 294 3.45 4.48 -8.99
C ALA A 294 4.97 4.29 -9.14
N VAL A 295 5.76 4.93 -8.27
CA VAL A 295 7.22 5.00 -8.39
C VAL A 295 7.87 3.90 -7.54
N SER A 296 8.62 3.03 -8.20
CA SER A 296 9.28 1.86 -7.61
C SER A 296 10.58 2.21 -6.86
N PHE A 297 10.90 1.41 -5.83
CA PHE A 297 12.13 1.43 -5.02
C PHE A 297 12.56 2.83 -4.56
N VAL A 298 11.63 3.62 -4.02
CA VAL A 298 11.89 4.98 -3.51
C VAL A 298 12.58 4.92 -2.15
N LYS A 299 13.82 5.41 -2.10
CA LYS A 299 14.68 5.37 -0.90
C LYS A 299 14.65 6.65 -0.08
N ASP A 300 14.34 7.79 -0.70
CA ASP A 300 14.36 9.11 -0.08
C ASP A 300 13.34 10.07 -0.70
N ALA A 301 13.19 11.24 -0.09
CA ALA A 301 12.29 12.30 -0.55
C ALA A 301 12.83 13.08 -1.77
N GLN A 302 14.14 13.04 -2.05
CA GLN A 302 14.76 13.81 -3.12
C GLN A 302 14.33 13.29 -4.49
N VAL A 303 14.27 11.96 -4.68
CA VAL A 303 13.71 11.31 -5.87
C VAL A 303 12.27 11.81 -6.15
N VAL A 304 11.45 11.90 -5.11
CA VAL A 304 10.06 12.34 -5.22
C VAL A 304 9.97 13.83 -5.61
N HIS A 305 10.85 14.67 -5.05
CA HIS A 305 10.95 16.07 -5.41
C HIS A 305 11.45 16.28 -6.85
N GLU A 306 12.39 15.46 -7.33
CA GLU A 306 12.88 15.50 -8.70
C GLU A 306 11.75 15.24 -9.70
N LEU A 307 11.01 14.14 -9.54
CA LEU A 307 9.85 13.82 -10.38
C LEU A 307 8.78 14.92 -10.32
N LYS A 308 8.41 15.42 -9.14
CA LYS A 308 7.37 16.46 -9.01
C LYS A 308 7.82 17.80 -9.61
N ASN A 309 9.11 18.13 -9.57
CA ASN A 309 9.66 19.30 -10.25
C ASN A 309 9.60 19.14 -11.77
N TYR A 310 9.91 17.95 -12.29
CA TYR A 310 9.78 17.63 -13.72
C TYR A 310 8.32 17.76 -14.19
N LEU A 311 7.37 17.10 -13.51
CA LEU A 311 5.93 17.15 -13.87
C LEU A 311 5.39 18.58 -13.87
N LYS A 312 5.78 19.38 -12.86
CA LYS A 312 5.47 20.81 -12.78
C LYS A 312 6.07 21.61 -13.94
N SER A 313 7.28 21.28 -14.40
CA SER A 313 7.91 21.94 -15.56
C SER A 313 7.18 21.64 -16.87
N CYS A 314 6.57 20.46 -16.98
CA CYS A 314 5.69 20.07 -18.10
C CYS A 314 4.26 20.63 -17.99
N GLY A 315 3.89 21.22 -16.86
CA GLY A 315 2.51 21.62 -16.58
C GLY A 315 1.54 20.43 -16.40
N ALA A 316 2.06 19.27 -16.03
CA ALA A 316 1.29 18.03 -15.89
C ALA A 316 0.75 17.86 -14.46
N ASP A 317 -0.57 17.71 -14.31
CA ASP A 317 -1.25 17.46 -13.03
C ASP A 317 -1.38 15.95 -12.78
N ILE A 318 -0.25 15.29 -12.52
CA ILE A 318 -0.15 13.84 -12.34
C ILE A 318 0.33 13.56 -10.92
N HIS A 319 -0.40 12.71 -10.19
CA HIS A 319 -0.13 12.44 -8.78
C HIS A 319 0.96 11.37 -8.60
N VAL A 320 1.88 11.57 -7.66
CA VAL A 320 2.99 10.64 -7.40
C VAL A 320 2.68 9.77 -6.18
N ILE A 321 2.43 8.49 -6.42
CA ILE A 321 2.28 7.44 -5.41
C ILE A 321 3.63 6.71 -5.27
N VAL A 322 4.24 6.75 -4.09
CA VAL A 322 5.54 6.09 -3.85
C VAL A 322 5.32 4.66 -3.36
N LYS A 323 6.02 3.69 -3.96
CA LYS A 323 5.97 2.29 -3.51
C LYS A 323 6.97 2.14 -2.35
N ILE A 324 6.45 1.79 -1.17
CA ILE A 324 7.23 1.49 0.03
C ILE A 324 7.53 -0.01 -0.03
N GLU A 325 8.74 -0.33 -0.49
CA GLU A 325 9.11 -1.69 -0.90
C GLU A 325 10.57 -2.04 -0.76
N SER A 326 11.38 -1.16 -0.16
CA SER A 326 12.81 -1.37 0.07
C SER A 326 13.15 -1.16 1.55
N ALA A 327 14.23 -1.79 2.02
CA ALA A 327 14.68 -1.61 3.40
C ALA A 327 15.00 -0.14 3.70
N ASP A 328 15.64 0.56 2.75
CA ASP A 328 15.95 2.00 2.82
C ASP A 328 14.71 2.90 2.93
N SER A 329 13.55 2.48 2.41
CA SER A 329 12.31 3.25 2.51
C SER A 329 11.85 3.41 3.96
N ILE A 330 12.18 2.48 4.87
CA ILE A 330 11.62 2.43 6.22
C ILE A 330 12.18 3.51 7.15
N PRO A 331 13.52 3.71 7.30
CA PRO A 331 14.06 4.83 8.08
C PRO A 331 13.63 6.21 7.55
N ASN A 332 13.37 6.31 6.24
CA ASN A 332 13.00 7.55 5.56
C ASN A 332 11.48 7.72 5.38
N LEU A 333 10.66 6.80 5.91
CA LEU A 333 9.23 6.66 5.58
C LEU A 333 8.45 7.98 5.68
N HIS A 334 8.63 8.71 6.79
CA HIS A 334 7.93 9.98 7.01
C HIS A 334 8.33 11.05 5.99
N SER A 335 9.61 11.14 5.58
CA SER A 335 10.06 12.14 4.61
C SER A 335 9.58 11.82 3.20
N ILE A 336 9.67 10.54 2.80
CA ILE A 336 9.17 10.01 1.53
C ILE A 336 7.66 10.29 1.38
N ILE A 337 6.85 9.88 2.36
CA ILE A 337 5.40 10.14 2.36
C ILE A 337 5.14 11.65 2.40
N THR A 338 5.92 12.46 3.11
CA THR A 338 5.74 13.94 3.13
C THR A 338 5.93 14.56 1.74
N ALA A 339 6.83 14.05 0.90
CA ALA A 339 7.06 14.55 -0.45
C ALA A 339 6.04 14.07 -1.49
N SER A 340 5.47 12.88 -1.33
CA SER A 340 4.56 12.24 -2.30
C SER A 340 3.12 12.80 -2.26
N ASP A 341 2.23 12.28 -3.09
CA ASP A 341 0.77 12.53 -3.03
C ASP A 341 0.00 11.35 -2.39
N GLY A 342 0.65 10.19 -2.31
CA GLY A 342 0.18 8.99 -1.62
C GLY A 342 1.29 7.94 -1.53
N ALA A 343 0.98 6.77 -0.98
CA ALA A 343 1.89 5.64 -0.93
C ALA A 343 1.22 4.33 -1.30
N MET A 344 2.03 3.36 -1.73
CA MET A 344 1.62 1.98 -1.96
C MET A 344 2.46 1.05 -1.07
N VAL A 345 1.79 0.24 -0.25
CA VAL A 345 2.43 -0.85 0.50
C VAL A 345 2.62 -2.01 -0.48
N ALA A 346 3.79 -2.09 -1.12
CA ALA A 346 4.11 -3.11 -2.11
C ALA A 346 4.79 -4.32 -1.42
N ARG A 347 3.92 -5.15 -0.83
CA ARG A 347 4.25 -6.23 0.11
C ARG A 347 5.11 -7.35 -0.47
N GLY A 348 5.07 -7.55 -1.78
CA GLY A 348 5.87 -8.56 -2.49
C GLY A 348 7.36 -8.27 -2.35
N ASP A 349 7.82 -7.14 -2.88
CA ASP A 349 9.23 -6.72 -2.79
C ASP A 349 9.59 -6.32 -1.34
N LEU A 350 8.67 -5.70 -0.57
CA LEU A 350 8.92 -5.40 0.85
C LEU A 350 9.19 -6.66 1.70
N GLY A 351 8.47 -7.75 1.44
CA GLY A 351 8.68 -9.06 2.08
C GLY A 351 9.85 -9.87 1.52
N ALA A 352 10.47 -9.41 0.43
CA ALA A 352 11.78 -9.88 0.00
C ALA A 352 12.86 -9.19 0.83
N GLU A 353 12.82 -7.86 0.87
CA GLU A 353 13.84 -7.02 1.51
C GLU A 353 13.86 -7.18 3.04
N LEU A 354 12.71 -7.44 3.68
CA LEU A 354 12.57 -7.53 5.13
C LEU A 354 12.07 -8.90 5.61
N PRO A 355 12.19 -9.24 6.91
CA PRO A 355 11.53 -10.41 7.48
C PRO A 355 10.01 -10.35 7.24
N ILE A 356 9.42 -11.46 6.79
CA ILE A 356 8.02 -11.51 6.35
C ILE A 356 7.03 -11.22 7.48
N GLU A 357 7.43 -11.45 8.72
CA GLU A 357 6.68 -11.16 9.95
C GLU A 357 6.59 -9.66 10.29
N GLU A 358 7.49 -8.82 9.75
CA GLU A 358 7.46 -7.36 9.94
C GLU A 358 6.51 -6.67 8.95
N VAL A 359 6.28 -7.27 7.77
CA VAL A 359 5.46 -6.68 6.69
C VAL A 359 4.04 -6.29 7.14
N PRO A 360 3.30 -7.09 7.95
CA PRO A 360 1.99 -6.68 8.46
C PRO A 360 2.06 -5.50 9.44
N LEU A 361 3.12 -5.39 10.24
CA LEU A 361 3.30 -4.29 11.19
C LEU A 361 3.59 -2.98 10.44
N LEU A 362 4.47 -3.06 9.44
CA LEU A 362 4.79 -1.95 8.55
C LEU A 362 3.58 -1.53 7.70
N GLN A 363 2.74 -2.48 7.23
CA GLN A 363 1.48 -2.15 6.55
C GLN A 363 0.60 -1.23 7.43
N GLU A 364 0.39 -1.60 8.71
CA GLU A 364 -0.41 -0.78 9.62
C GLU A 364 0.22 0.60 9.84
N GLU A 365 1.55 0.67 10.02
CA GLU A 365 2.29 1.93 10.22
C GLU A 365 2.22 2.85 8.99
N ILE A 366 2.43 2.32 7.79
CA ILE A 366 2.38 3.08 6.53
C ILE A 366 0.96 3.63 6.31
N ILE A 367 -0.08 2.81 6.53
CA ILE A 367 -1.48 3.23 6.43
C ILE A 367 -1.77 4.34 7.45
N ARG A 368 -1.38 4.16 8.72
CA ARG A 368 -1.59 5.14 9.78
C ARG A 368 -0.88 6.48 9.47
N THR A 369 0.33 6.42 8.94
CA THR A 369 1.14 7.60 8.55
C THR A 369 0.53 8.34 7.37
N CYS A 370 0.13 7.64 6.30
CA CYS A 370 -0.56 8.28 5.18
C CYS A 370 -1.87 8.94 5.61
N ARG A 371 -2.66 8.25 6.44
CA ARG A 371 -3.93 8.76 6.97
C ARG A 371 -3.74 10.01 7.85
N SER A 372 -2.69 10.08 8.67
CA SER A 372 -2.42 11.26 9.51
C SER A 372 -1.97 12.48 8.69
N MET A 373 -1.31 12.26 7.54
CA MET A 373 -0.85 13.30 6.64
C MET A 373 -1.89 13.76 5.59
N GLY A 374 -3.09 13.16 5.58
CA GLY A 374 -4.08 13.46 4.54
C GLY A 374 -3.63 12.98 3.16
N LYS A 375 -3.06 11.77 3.07
CA LYS A 375 -2.57 11.15 1.81
C LYS A 375 -3.22 9.80 1.56
N ALA A 376 -3.40 9.47 0.28
CA ALA A 376 -3.99 8.20 -0.12
C ALA A 376 -3.02 7.04 0.10
N VAL A 377 -3.52 5.89 0.56
CA VAL A 377 -2.72 4.66 0.70
C VAL A 377 -3.34 3.45 0.01
N ILE A 378 -2.51 2.73 -0.74
CA ILE A 378 -2.86 1.53 -1.50
C ILE A 378 -2.20 0.31 -0.85
N VAL A 379 -2.97 -0.74 -0.51
CA VAL A 379 -2.39 -2.04 -0.13
C VAL A 379 -2.32 -2.93 -1.37
N ALA A 380 -1.13 -3.48 -1.63
CA ALA A 380 -0.81 -4.12 -2.90
C ALA A 380 -0.12 -5.48 -2.76
N THR A 381 -0.08 -6.22 -3.87
CA THR A 381 0.48 -7.58 -4.06
C THR A 381 -0.13 -8.68 -3.18
N ASN A 382 -0.23 -9.87 -3.75
CA ASN A 382 -0.64 -11.13 -3.11
C ASN A 382 -2.00 -11.11 -2.38
N MET A 383 -2.93 -10.21 -2.74
CA MET A 383 -4.23 -10.11 -2.07
C MET A 383 -5.18 -11.26 -2.43
N LEU A 384 -5.12 -11.77 -3.67
CA LEU A 384 -5.91 -12.90 -4.16
C LEU A 384 -5.03 -13.85 -5.01
N GLU A 385 -3.76 -14.03 -4.66
CA GLU A 385 -2.73 -14.71 -5.47
C GLU A 385 -3.17 -16.09 -6.00
N SER A 386 -3.83 -16.90 -5.16
CA SER A 386 -4.36 -18.22 -5.56
C SER A 386 -5.35 -18.14 -6.72
N MET A 387 -6.03 -16.99 -6.90
CA MET A 387 -6.99 -16.75 -7.99
C MET A 387 -6.36 -16.55 -9.37
N ILE A 388 -5.03 -16.47 -9.47
CA ILE A 388 -4.31 -16.61 -10.75
C ILE A 388 -4.62 -17.97 -11.37
N VAL A 389 -4.66 -19.03 -10.57
CA VAL A 389 -4.83 -20.42 -11.03
C VAL A 389 -6.12 -21.09 -10.57
N HIS A 390 -6.79 -20.59 -9.52
CA HIS A 390 -8.00 -21.17 -8.94
C HIS A 390 -9.23 -20.25 -9.03
N PRO A 391 -10.45 -20.79 -9.16
CA PRO A 391 -11.67 -19.97 -9.34
C PRO A 391 -12.18 -19.30 -8.05
N THR A 392 -11.57 -19.60 -6.89
CA THR A 392 -12.03 -19.27 -5.54
C THR A 392 -10.81 -18.99 -4.67
N PRO A 393 -10.82 -17.94 -3.83
CA PRO A 393 -9.70 -17.60 -2.96
C PRO A 393 -9.61 -18.49 -1.71
N THR A 394 -8.47 -18.42 -1.04
CA THR A 394 -8.28 -18.97 0.31
C THR A 394 -9.01 -18.13 1.37
N ARG A 395 -9.07 -18.64 2.60
CA ARG A 395 -9.62 -17.89 3.75
C ARG A 395 -8.67 -16.81 4.25
N ALA A 396 -7.35 -16.99 4.08
CA ALA A 396 -6.34 -16.01 4.43
C ALA A 396 -6.47 -14.76 3.55
N GLU A 397 -6.52 -14.94 2.23
CA GLU A 397 -6.72 -13.87 1.24
C GLU A 397 -8.00 -13.03 1.48
N VAL A 398 -9.12 -13.69 1.79
CA VAL A 398 -10.37 -12.99 2.15
C VAL A 398 -10.23 -12.22 3.47
N SER A 399 -9.46 -12.74 4.43
CA SER A 399 -9.18 -12.04 5.68
C SER A 399 -8.25 -10.85 5.48
N ASP A 400 -7.24 -10.99 4.61
CA ASP A 400 -6.25 -9.96 4.27
C ASP A 400 -6.91 -8.70 3.69
N ILE A 401 -7.79 -8.86 2.70
CA ILE A 401 -8.61 -7.76 2.16
C ILE A 401 -9.45 -7.10 3.25
N ALA A 402 -10.09 -7.90 4.12
CA ALA A 402 -10.92 -7.38 5.20
C ALA A 402 -10.10 -6.66 6.29
N ILE A 403 -8.82 -6.99 6.46
CA ILE A 403 -7.90 -6.32 7.39
C ILE A 403 -7.44 -4.99 6.80
N ALA A 404 -6.92 -4.97 5.57
CA ALA A 404 -6.50 -3.74 4.87
C ALA A 404 -7.61 -2.67 4.80
N VAL A 405 -8.86 -3.10 4.56
CA VAL A 405 -10.03 -2.21 4.55
C VAL A 405 -10.38 -1.66 5.95
N ARG A 406 -10.18 -2.44 7.03
CA ARG A 406 -10.40 -1.97 8.42
C ARG A 406 -9.30 -1.02 8.90
N GLU A 407 -8.05 -1.31 8.54
CA GLU A 407 -6.90 -0.41 8.76
C GLU A 407 -7.08 0.93 8.04
N GLY A 408 -7.90 0.92 6.98
CA GLY A 408 -8.44 2.12 6.35
C GLY A 408 -7.73 2.50 5.06
N ALA A 409 -7.21 1.51 4.32
CA ALA A 409 -6.67 1.69 2.98
C ALA A 409 -7.68 2.38 2.05
N ASP A 410 -7.21 3.36 1.27
CA ASP A 410 -8.02 4.04 0.25
C ASP A 410 -8.26 3.15 -0.96
N ALA A 411 -7.31 2.27 -1.28
CA ALA A 411 -7.42 1.30 -2.35
C ALA A 411 -6.74 -0.05 -2.01
N VAL A 412 -7.21 -1.08 -2.69
CA VAL A 412 -6.64 -2.44 -2.72
C VAL A 412 -6.31 -2.82 -4.15
N MET A 413 -5.21 -3.55 -4.37
CA MET A 413 -4.67 -3.79 -5.72
C MET A 413 -4.60 -5.27 -6.10
N LEU A 414 -5.00 -5.55 -7.34
CA LEU A 414 -4.78 -6.83 -8.03
C LEU A 414 -3.62 -6.69 -9.03
N SER A 415 -2.73 -7.67 -9.01
CA SER A 415 -1.47 -7.74 -9.75
C SER A 415 -1.55 -8.87 -10.79
N GLY A 416 -0.97 -10.03 -10.52
CA GLY A 416 -1.02 -11.19 -11.40
C GLY A 416 -2.45 -11.70 -11.65
N GLU A 417 -3.35 -11.51 -10.67
CA GLU A 417 -4.73 -11.99 -10.71
C GLU A 417 -5.53 -11.39 -11.88
N THR A 418 -5.27 -10.12 -12.21
CA THR A 418 -5.88 -9.43 -13.36
C THR A 418 -4.99 -9.33 -14.57
N ALA A 419 -3.66 -9.28 -14.41
CA ALA A 419 -2.75 -9.17 -15.55
C ALA A 419 -2.70 -10.44 -16.41
N HIS A 420 -2.51 -11.60 -15.78
CA HIS A 420 -2.33 -12.90 -16.46
C HIS A 420 -3.12 -14.07 -15.86
N GLY A 421 -3.92 -13.81 -14.82
CA GLY A 421 -4.71 -14.83 -14.14
C GLY A 421 -5.79 -15.45 -15.03
N LYS A 422 -6.22 -16.66 -14.67
CA LYS A 422 -7.32 -17.40 -15.33
C LYS A 422 -8.71 -16.87 -14.94
N PHE A 423 -8.83 -16.13 -13.84
CA PHE A 423 -10.12 -15.71 -13.27
C PHE A 423 -10.21 -14.20 -12.93
N PRO A 424 -9.76 -13.28 -13.81
CA PRO A 424 -9.63 -11.85 -13.49
C PRO A 424 -10.95 -11.22 -13.01
N LEU A 425 -12.07 -11.51 -13.69
CA LEU A 425 -13.38 -10.99 -13.30
C LEU A 425 -13.91 -11.56 -11.98
N LYS A 426 -13.45 -12.76 -11.56
CA LYS A 426 -13.81 -13.30 -10.25
C LYS A 426 -12.99 -12.64 -9.15
N ALA A 427 -11.69 -12.40 -9.38
CA ALA A 427 -10.83 -11.69 -8.44
C ALA A 427 -11.37 -10.29 -8.14
N VAL A 428 -11.73 -9.49 -9.16
CA VAL A 428 -12.36 -8.16 -8.95
C VAL A 428 -13.68 -8.27 -8.18
N LYS A 429 -14.54 -9.25 -8.50
CA LYS A 429 -15.83 -9.43 -7.79
C LYS A 429 -15.66 -9.86 -6.33
N VAL A 430 -14.65 -10.69 -6.02
CA VAL A 430 -14.28 -11.03 -4.64
C VAL A 430 -13.80 -9.78 -3.92
N MET A 431 -12.82 -9.07 -4.48
CA MET A 431 -12.26 -7.84 -3.92
C MET A 431 -13.35 -6.80 -3.63
N HIS A 432 -14.26 -6.58 -4.58
CA HIS A 432 -15.43 -5.71 -4.43
C HIS A 432 -16.33 -6.16 -3.27
N THR A 433 -16.70 -7.45 -3.24
CA THR A 433 -17.66 -7.98 -2.28
C THR A 433 -17.11 -7.97 -0.86
N VAL A 434 -15.84 -8.34 -0.67
CA VAL A 434 -15.18 -8.35 0.64
C VAL A 434 -14.99 -6.92 1.16
N SER A 435 -14.55 -5.99 0.31
CA SER A 435 -14.45 -4.57 0.68
C SER A 435 -15.81 -4.00 1.10
N LEU A 436 -16.84 -4.16 0.26
CA LEU A 436 -18.19 -3.66 0.53
C LEU A 436 -18.80 -4.24 1.82
N ARG A 437 -18.63 -5.55 2.06
CA ARG A 437 -19.12 -6.18 3.29
C ARG A 437 -18.34 -5.74 4.52
N THR A 438 -17.04 -5.51 4.39
CA THR A 438 -16.20 -5.03 5.50
C THR A 438 -16.57 -3.59 5.86
N GLU A 439 -16.62 -2.69 4.87
CA GLU A 439 -17.06 -1.29 5.04
C GLU A 439 -18.42 -1.19 5.75
N ALA A 440 -19.39 -2.04 5.39
CA ALA A 440 -20.71 -2.07 6.01
C ALA A 440 -20.72 -2.49 7.50
N THR A 441 -19.62 -3.04 8.02
CA THR A 441 -19.44 -3.36 9.46
C THR A 441 -18.68 -2.30 10.24
N ILE A 442 -18.08 -1.31 9.57
CA ILE A 442 -17.33 -0.21 10.21
C ILE A 442 -18.34 0.83 10.73
N THR A 443 -18.85 0.59 11.93
CA THR A 443 -19.80 1.49 12.61
C THR A 443 -19.07 2.68 13.23
N GLY A 444 -19.42 3.90 12.81
CA GLY A 444 -18.96 5.13 13.47
C GLY A 444 -17.44 5.30 13.48
N GLY A 445 -16.84 5.36 12.28
CA GLY A 445 -15.39 5.41 12.11
C GLY A 445 -14.71 6.46 13.01
N ALA A 446 -13.63 6.03 13.68
CA ALA A 446 -12.83 6.93 14.50
C ALA A 446 -12.27 8.07 13.63
N MET A 447 -12.67 9.30 13.94
CA MET A 447 -12.18 10.49 13.26
C MET A 447 -10.65 10.56 13.43
N PRO A 448 -9.88 10.79 12.35
CA PRO A 448 -8.43 10.95 12.48
C PRO A 448 -8.13 12.14 13.42
N PRO A 449 -7.21 11.99 14.38
CA PRO A 449 -6.93 13.03 15.36
C PRO A 449 -6.38 14.30 14.70
N ASN A 450 -6.97 15.45 15.06
CA ASN A 450 -6.54 16.83 14.77
C ASN A 450 -5.64 17.05 13.54
N LEU A 451 -6.27 17.21 12.37
CA LEU A 451 -5.60 17.61 11.12
C LEU A 451 -5.01 19.04 11.12
N GLY A 452 -5.25 19.88 12.13
CA GLY A 452 -4.97 21.33 12.13
C GLY A 452 -3.50 21.79 12.01
N GLN A 453 -2.59 20.90 11.61
CA GLN A 453 -1.22 21.20 11.17
C GLN A 453 -0.94 20.81 9.70
N ALA A 454 -1.78 19.98 9.06
CA ALA A 454 -1.51 19.40 7.74
C ALA A 454 -1.92 20.32 6.57
N PHE A 455 -3.07 21.01 6.63
CA PHE A 455 -3.43 22.00 5.61
C PHE A 455 -3.41 23.43 6.14
N LYS A 456 -2.88 24.35 5.32
CA LYS A 456 -2.78 25.79 5.64
C LYS A 456 -4.13 26.53 5.67
N ASN A 457 -5.23 25.84 5.35
CA ASN A 457 -6.56 26.42 5.13
C ASN A 457 -7.57 25.95 6.18
N HIS A 458 -7.46 26.51 7.39
CA HIS A 458 -8.31 26.21 8.56
C HIS A 458 -9.83 26.20 8.25
N MET A 459 -10.32 27.03 7.31
CA MET A 459 -11.75 27.05 6.95
C MET A 459 -12.19 25.80 6.19
N SER A 460 -11.40 25.30 5.24
CA SER A 460 -11.75 24.12 4.44
C SER A 460 -11.82 22.86 5.29
N GLU A 461 -10.87 22.70 6.23
CA GLU A 461 -10.86 21.61 7.21
C GLU A 461 -12.12 21.64 8.09
N MET A 462 -12.46 22.82 8.65
CA MET A 462 -13.67 22.97 9.48
C MET A 462 -14.95 22.64 8.70
N PHE A 463 -15.08 23.08 7.44
CA PHE A 463 -16.22 22.71 6.61
C PHE A 463 -16.28 21.21 6.32
N ALA A 464 -15.16 20.57 5.97
CA ALA A 464 -15.12 19.14 5.68
C ALA A 464 -15.39 18.27 6.93
N TYR A 465 -14.85 18.66 8.08
CA TYR A 465 -15.11 18.05 9.39
C TYR A 465 -16.60 18.14 9.75
N HIS A 466 -17.18 19.34 9.76
CA HIS A 466 -18.58 19.52 10.15
C HIS A 466 -19.56 18.90 9.15
N ALA A 467 -19.28 18.96 7.84
CA ALA A 467 -20.09 18.26 6.83
C ALA A 467 -20.07 16.74 7.04
N THR A 468 -18.92 16.17 7.40
CA THR A 468 -18.79 14.74 7.72
C THR A 468 -19.54 14.37 8.98
N MET A 469 -19.46 15.19 10.05
CA MET A 469 -20.25 14.97 11.27
C MET A 469 -21.75 15.03 11.00
N MET A 470 -22.24 16.02 10.25
CA MET A 470 -23.65 16.11 9.86
C MET A 470 -24.10 14.92 9.00
N SER A 471 -23.30 14.52 8.01
CA SER A 471 -23.55 13.32 7.19
C SER A 471 -23.66 12.05 8.03
N ASN A 472 -22.75 11.87 9.00
CA ASN A 472 -22.72 10.71 9.89
C ASN A 472 -23.92 10.69 10.84
N THR A 473 -24.28 11.83 11.44
CA THR A 473 -25.44 11.94 12.35
C THR A 473 -26.77 11.73 11.62
N LEU A 474 -26.91 12.23 10.39
CA LEU A 474 -28.15 12.15 9.60
C LEU A 474 -28.26 10.88 8.74
N GLY A 475 -27.17 10.12 8.59
CA GLY A 475 -27.11 8.96 7.68
C GLY A 475 -27.17 9.33 6.20
N THR A 476 -26.77 10.55 5.84
CA THR A 476 -26.90 11.11 4.48
C THR A 476 -25.59 11.08 3.70
N SER A 477 -25.69 11.12 2.36
CA SER A 477 -24.53 11.30 1.48
C SER A 477 -24.15 12.77 1.31
N ILE A 478 -22.89 13.03 0.95
CA ILE A 478 -22.34 14.37 0.77
C ILE A 478 -22.22 14.67 -0.73
N VAL A 479 -22.72 15.82 -1.17
CA VAL A 479 -22.50 16.34 -2.52
C VAL A 479 -21.47 17.48 -2.42
N VAL A 480 -20.45 17.44 -3.27
CA VAL A 480 -19.40 18.48 -3.31
C VAL A 480 -19.11 18.88 -4.75
N PHE A 481 -19.17 20.18 -5.03
CA PHE A 481 -18.70 20.75 -6.28
C PHE A 481 -17.24 21.16 -6.10
N THR A 482 -16.35 20.68 -6.96
CA THR A 482 -14.91 20.93 -6.86
C THR A 482 -14.27 20.93 -8.24
N ARG A 483 -13.36 21.87 -8.49
CA ARG A 483 -12.65 21.97 -9.79
C ARG A 483 -11.36 21.16 -9.82
N THR A 484 -10.65 21.08 -8.69
CA THR A 484 -9.31 20.46 -8.59
C THR A 484 -9.32 19.24 -7.65
N GLY A 485 -10.47 18.61 -7.42
CA GLY A 485 -10.66 17.48 -6.50
C GLY A 485 -10.48 17.78 -5.00
N PHE A 486 -9.75 18.84 -4.61
CA PHE A 486 -9.27 19.12 -3.25
C PHE A 486 -10.30 18.92 -2.13
N MET A 487 -11.52 19.46 -2.28
CA MET A 487 -12.53 19.36 -1.23
C MET A 487 -13.10 17.93 -1.12
N ALA A 488 -13.15 17.17 -2.21
CA ALA A 488 -13.56 15.77 -2.18
C ALA A 488 -12.50 14.87 -1.52
N ILE A 489 -11.21 15.16 -1.75
CA ILE A 489 -10.08 14.50 -1.06
C ILE A 489 -10.15 14.79 0.44
N LEU A 490 -10.29 16.06 0.82
CA LEU A 490 -10.36 16.48 2.22
C LEU A 490 -11.57 15.86 2.96
N LEU A 491 -12.74 15.77 2.31
CA LEU A 491 -13.90 15.04 2.84
C LEU A 491 -13.61 13.53 2.98
N SER A 492 -12.90 12.92 2.03
CA SER A 492 -12.55 11.49 2.07
C SER A 492 -11.68 11.12 3.27
N HIS A 493 -10.79 12.03 3.72
CA HIS A 493 -9.95 11.81 4.90
C HIS A 493 -10.72 11.70 6.21
N TYR A 494 -11.85 12.41 6.34
CA TYR A 494 -12.74 12.26 7.50
C TYR A 494 -13.61 11.00 7.45
N ARG A 495 -13.50 10.18 6.40
CA ARG A 495 -14.16 8.86 6.24
C ARG A 495 -15.67 8.89 6.57
N PRO A 496 -16.48 9.76 5.92
CA PRO A 496 -17.93 9.82 6.16
C PRO A 496 -18.62 8.47 5.92
N SER A 497 -19.65 8.19 6.70
CA SER A 497 -20.54 7.03 6.55
C SER A 497 -21.36 7.10 5.26
N GLY A 498 -21.72 8.31 4.81
CA GLY A 498 -22.33 8.54 3.50
C GLY A 498 -21.38 8.28 2.32
N THR A 499 -21.92 8.31 1.10
CA THR A 499 -21.10 8.38 -0.12
C THR A 499 -20.76 9.85 -0.40
N ILE A 500 -19.54 10.12 -0.88
CA ILE A 500 -19.17 11.44 -1.41
C ILE A 500 -19.42 11.43 -2.92
N PHE A 501 -20.30 12.32 -3.39
CA PHE A 501 -20.54 12.59 -4.80
C PHE A 501 -19.81 13.89 -5.17
N ALA A 502 -18.64 13.73 -5.79
CA ALA A 502 -17.84 14.85 -6.28
C ALA A 502 -18.24 15.19 -7.72
N PHE A 503 -18.62 16.45 -7.95
CA PHE A 503 -18.92 16.99 -9.27
C PHE A 503 -17.80 17.94 -9.68
N THR A 504 -17.19 17.65 -10.82
CA THR A 504 -16.10 18.42 -11.46
C THR A 504 -16.46 18.72 -12.91
N ASN A 505 -15.81 19.72 -13.49
CA ASN A 505 -15.89 20.11 -14.90
C ASN A 505 -14.57 19.84 -15.66
N GLU A 506 -13.61 19.22 -14.98
CA GLU A 506 -12.32 18.70 -15.48
C GLU A 506 -12.33 17.18 -15.29
#